data_AF-A0A183UXJ0-F1
#
_entry.id   AF-A0A183UXJ0-F1
#
_cell.length_a   1.000
_cell.length_b   1.000
_cell.length_c   1.000
_cell.angle_alpha   90.00
_cell.angle_beta   90.00
_cell.angle_gamma   90.00
#
_symmetry.space_group_name_H-M   'P 1'
#
loop_
_entity.id
_entity.type
_entity.pdbx_description
1 polymer ?
#
loop_
_entity_poly.entity_id
_entity_poly.type
_entity_poly.pdbx_seq_one_letter_code
_entity_poly.pdbx_strand_id
1 'polypeptide(L)'
;MSGRSLSEYGRAFEELFAKGFYSYGKLVGTYPGCFLIGSLIFTGICLTGLPYLQINLDLYKLFVPLDAPVKVEFERSLAFNAMPLGNLLNEHPSKNKSKRQASTTLHSDIVRFYVVHKNYENLLESGTLGKLYGYSNEILGVTAQYKGKTYHFEHFCKKEPNEHRCNNNLNVWLKHADVLFRDGKTKNNPNLQLSYPVMYLFNRPKDIGNVVYGVNVTGEKHEIVGARVLTLHWLIEFPATPELDAAYLVYREAMNDFWKSKSAESGIDFIPHNERAMDDEMRLIIETAVPFAIPVAIQLMLFVVLSNYSTDRTKSILSSNPEKGMDSVLQVQTNGGIFGGHFGDPLIMLYIWHFVSCGNGV
;
A
#
# COMPACT_ATOMS: atom_id res chain seq x y z
N MET A 1 -10.48 -19.94 -66.06
CA MET A 1 -10.05 -19.28 -64.81
C MET A 1 -9.28 -20.30 -64.00
N SER A 2 -7.95 -20.29 -64.10
CA SER A 2 -7.07 -21.27 -63.44
C SER A 2 -6.90 -20.88 -61.98
N GLY A 3 -7.42 -21.71 -61.06
CA GLY A 3 -7.23 -21.53 -59.63
C GLY A 3 -5.75 -21.71 -59.28
N ARG A 4 -5.06 -20.62 -58.96
CA ARG A 4 -3.71 -20.68 -58.39
C ARG A 4 -3.80 -21.34 -57.02
N SER A 5 -2.97 -22.34 -56.77
CA SER A 5 -2.95 -23.08 -55.51
C SER A 5 -2.44 -22.20 -54.38
N LEU A 6 -2.92 -22.45 -53.15
CA LEU A 6 -2.56 -21.68 -51.95
C LEU A 6 -1.02 -21.59 -51.73
N SER A 7 -0.26 -22.58 -52.21
CA SER A 7 1.20 -22.61 -52.18
C SER A 7 1.86 -21.58 -53.10
N GLU A 8 1.24 -21.23 -54.23
CA GLU A 8 1.76 -20.20 -55.14
C GLU A 8 1.58 -18.80 -54.56
N TYR A 9 0.47 -18.57 -53.84
CA TYR A 9 0.27 -17.33 -53.08
C TYR A 9 1.25 -17.21 -51.91
N GLY A 10 1.53 -18.31 -51.20
CA GLY A 10 2.54 -18.34 -50.13
C GLY A 10 3.94 -17.99 -50.66
N ARG A 11 4.37 -18.58 -51.78
CA ARG A 11 5.66 -18.28 -52.41
C ARG A 11 5.75 -16.84 -52.92
N ALA A 12 4.69 -16.33 -53.55
CA ALA A 12 4.65 -14.94 -54.02
C ALA A 12 4.71 -13.95 -52.85
N PHE A 13 4.08 -14.28 -51.71
CA PHE A 13 4.16 -13.51 -50.48
C PHE A 13 5.58 -13.55 -49.89
N GLU A 14 6.19 -14.73 -49.76
CA GLU A 14 7.57 -14.88 -49.31
C GLU A 14 8.56 -14.08 -50.16
N GLU A 15 8.44 -14.14 -51.50
CA GLU A 15 9.29 -13.36 -52.40
C GLU A 15 9.09 -11.85 -52.28
N LEU A 16 7.85 -11.41 -52.03
CA LEU A 16 7.53 -10.00 -51.78
C LEU A 16 8.20 -9.51 -50.49
N PHE A 17 8.06 -10.26 -49.39
CA PHE A 17 8.70 -9.93 -48.11
C PHE A 17 10.23 -10.02 -48.22
N ALA A 18 10.77 -11.04 -48.88
CA ALA A 18 12.20 -11.18 -49.10
C ALA A 18 12.77 -10.00 -49.90
N LYS A 19 12.11 -9.58 -50.99
CA LYS A 19 12.49 -8.37 -51.73
C LYS A 19 12.34 -7.11 -50.90
N GLY A 20 11.28 -7.00 -50.10
CA GLY A 20 11.05 -5.89 -49.18
C GLY A 20 12.17 -5.75 -48.15
N PHE A 21 12.46 -6.81 -47.41
CA PHE A 21 13.54 -6.86 -46.42
C PHE A 21 14.91 -6.65 -47.05
N TYR A 22 15.16 -7.21 -48.23
CA TYR A 22 16.42 -7.01 -48.95
C TYR A 22 16.60 -5.55 -49.38
N SER A 23 15.55 -4.93 -49.95
CA SER A 23 15.60 -3.52 -50.35
C SER A 23 15.75 -2.59 -49.15
N TYR A 24 15.06 -2.88 -48.05
CA TYR A 24 15.18 -2.14 -46.80
C TYR A 24 16.58 -2.29 -46.19
N GLY A 25 17.10 -3.51 -46.10
CA GLY A 25 18.45 -3.80 -45.61
C GLY A 25 19.53 -3.15 -46.47
N LYS A 26 19.37 -3.13 -47.79
CA LYS A 26 20.27 -2.41 -48.70
C LYS A 26 20.25 -0.91 -48.47
N LEU A 27 19.08 -0.32 -48.23
CA LEU A 27 18.93 1.11 -47.95
C LEU A 27 19.61 1.49 -46.63
N VAL A 28 19.38 0.72 -45.56
CA VAL A 28 20.03 0.91 -44.25
C VAL A 28 21.55 0.72 -44.35
N GLY A 29 22.01 -0.31 -45.09
CA GLY A 29 23.43 -0.56 -45.30
C GLY A 29 24.15 0.49 -46.16
N THR A 30 23.42 1.23 -47.00
CA THR A 30 23.98 2.31 -47.82
C THR A 30 24.17 3.60 -47.01
N TYR A 31 23.32 3.85 -46.00
CA TYR A 31 23.36 5.05 -45.17
C TYR A 31 23.32 4.74 -43.65
N PRO A 32 24.29 3.98 -43.12
CA PRO A 32 24.23 3.48 -41.74
C PRO A 32 24.18 4.61 -40.70
N GLY A 33 24.95 5.68 -40.89
CA GLY A 33 25.03 6.80 -39.94
C GLY A 33 23.72 7.59 -39.79
N CYS A 34 23.01 7.86 -40.90
CA CYS A 34 21.74 8.59 -40.86
C CYS A 34 20.65 7.81 -40.12
N PHE A 35 20.61 6.49 -40.31
CA PHE A 35 19.64 5.64 -39.62
C PHE A 35 19.96 5.50 -38.13
N LEU A 36 21.22 5.31 -37.74
CA LEU A 36 21.64 5.23 -36.33
C LEU A 36 21.38 6.53 -35.57
N ILE A 37 21.78 7.67 -36.15
CA ILE A 37 21.56 8.99 -35.53
C ILE A 37 20.05 9.28 -35.46
N GLY A 38 19.31 8.96 -36.53
CA GLY A 38 17.85 9.13 -36.58
C GLY A 38 17.13 8.32 -35.50
N SER A 39 17.48 7.05 -35.31
CA SER A 39 16.91 6.21 -34.25
C SER A 39 17.30 6.71 -32.86
N LEU A 40 18.53 7.18 -32.66
CA LEU A 40 18.99 7.69 -31.36
C LEU A 40 18.26 9.00 -31.00
N ILE A 41 18.10 9.92 -31.94
CA ILE A 41 17.31 11.15 -31.72
C ILE A 41 15.85 10.80 -31.40
N PHE A 42 15.26 9.87 -32.14
CA PHE A 42 13.90 9.40 -31.87
C PHE A 42 13.79 8.81 -30.45
N THR A 43 14.76 7.99 -30.04
CA THR A 43 14.78 7.43 -28.68
C THR A 43 14.92 8.51 -27.61
N GLY A 44 15.76 9.52 -27.84
CA GLY A 44 15.91 10.69 -26.96
C GLY A 44 14.61 11.48 -26.79
N ILE A 45 13.85 11.67 -27.87
CA ILE A 45 12.54 12.33 -27.82
C ILE A 45 11.57 11.51 -26.97
N CYS A 46 11.50 10.20 -27.17
CA CYS A 46 10.63 9.32 -26.39
C CYS A 46 10.99 9.24 -24.90
N LEU A 47 12.28 9.39 -24.56
CA LEU A 47 12.75 9.44 -23.17
C LEU A 47 12.26 10.70 -22.43
N THR A 48 11.95 11.79 -23.13
CA THR A 48 11.40 13.02 -22.50
C THR A 48 10.03 12.82 -21.84
N GLY A 49 9.36 11.70 -22.11
CA GLY A 49 8.13 11.29 -21.43
C GLY A 49 8.32 10.72 -20.03
N LEU A 50 9.50 10.17 -19.70
CA LEU A 50 9.78 9.58 -18.38
C LEU A 50 9.52 10.50 -17.16
N PRO A 51 9.87 11.81 -17.15
CA PRO A 51 9.57 12.68 -16.01
C PRO A 51 8.08 12.91 -15.77
N TYR A 52 7.21 12.63 -16.74
CA TYR A 52 5.75 12.76 -16.61
C TYR A 52 5.08 11.49 -16.08
N LEU A 53 5.84 10.44 -15.79
CA LEU A 53 5.31 9.16 -15.34
C LEU A 53 4.69 9.30 -13.94
N GLN A 54 3.37 9.13 -13.88
CA GLN A 54 2.61 9.12 -12.63
C GLN A 54 2.56 7.71 -12.07
N ILE A 55 3.27 7.46 -10.98
CA ILE A 55 3.18 6.19 -10.25
C ILE A 55 1.91 6.24 -9.41
N ASN A 56 0.88 5.52 -9.83
CA ASN A 56 -0.34 5.38 -9.06
C ASN A 56 -0.17 4.25 -8.05
N LEU A 57 0.03 4.60 -6.77
CA LEU A 57 0.19 3.65 -5.67
C LEU A 57 -1.15 3.23 -5.04
N ASP A 58 -2.28 3.71 -5.55
CA ASP A 58 -3.60 3.39 -5.02
C ASP A 58 -3.97 1.94 -5.31
N LEU A 59 -3.85 1.06 -4.30
CA LEU A 59 -4.11 -0.38 -4.45
C LEU A 59 -5.52 -0.67 -4.96
N TYR A 60 -6.51 0.17 -4.62
CA TYR A 60 -7.86 0.01 -5.12
C TYR A 60 -7.92 0.12 -6.65
N LYS A 61 -7.22 1.10 -7.23
CA LYS A 61 -7.16 1.28 -8.70
C LYS A 61 -6.31 0.21 -9.38
N LEU A 62 -5.31 -0.33 -8.68
CA LEU A 62 -4.40 -1.37 -9.16
C LEU A 62 -5.06 -2.74 -9.28
N PHE A 63 -5.83 -3.14 -8.27
CA PHE A 63 -6.30 -4.52 -8.13
C PHE A 63 -7.79 -4.71 -8.45
N VAL A 64 -8.57 -3.64 -8.57
CA VAL A 64 -9.99 -3.73 -8.91
C VAL A 64 -10.18 -3.53 -10.42
N PRO A 65 -10.70 -4.53 -11.15
CA PRO A 65 -10.95 -4.38 -12.57
C PRO A 65 -11.98 -3.28 -12.84
N LEU A 66 -11.83 -2.58 -13.96
CA LEU A 66 -12.69 -1.44 -14.32
C LEU A 66 -14.17 -1.82 -14.44
N ASP A 67 -14.46 -3.05 -14.86
CA ASP A 67 -15.81 -3.57 -15.07
C ASP A 67 -16.35 -4.38 -13.87
N ALA A 68 -15.65 -4.36 -12.72
CA ALA A 68 -16.09 -5.11 -11.55
C ALA A 68 -17.38 -4.52 -10.96
N PRO A 69 -18.38 -5.35 -10.59
CA PRO A 69 -19.56 -4.86 -9.88
C PRO A 69 -19.19 -4.22 -8.53
N VAL A 70 -18.16 -4.73 -7.86
CA VAL A 70 -17.62 -4.21 -6.60
C VAL A 70 -17.17 -2.75 -6.74
N LYS A 71 -16.60 -2.37 -7.89
CA LYS A 71 -16.17 -0.99 -8.15
C LYS A 71 -17.36 -0.04 -8.15
N VAL A 72 -18.43 -0.42 -8.84
CA VAL A 72 -19.67 0.35 -8.94
C VAL A 72 -20.34 0.48 -7.56
N GLU A 73 -20.35 -0.58 -6.77
CA GLU A 73 -20.86 -0.56 -5.39
C GLU A 73 -20.05 0.35 -4.48
N PHE A 74 -18.71 0.29 -4.57
CA PHE A 74 -17.83 1.16 -3.80
C PHE A 74 -17.98 2.64 -4.17
N GLU A 75 -18.01 2.97 -5.47
CA GLU A 75 -18.24 4.34 -5.95
C GLU A 75 -19.62 4.88 -5.52
N ARG A 76 -20.66 4.03 -5.54
CA ARG A 76 -21.98 4.39 -4.99
C ARG A 76 -21.95 4.59 -3.49
N SER A 77 -21.18 3.79 -2.74
CA SER A 77 -20.99 3.95 -1.30
C SER A 77 -20.28 5.27 -0.98
N LEU A 78 -19.24 5.62 -1.73
CA LEU A 78 -18.58 6.93 -1.62
C LEU A 78 -19.54 8.07 -1.91
N ALA A 79 -20.32 7.97 -3.00
CA ALA A 79 -21.33 8.96 -3.34
C ALA A 79 -22.38 9.08 -2.22
N PHE A 80 -22.84 7.96 -1.66
CA PHE A 80 -23.79 7.91 -0.54
C PHE A 80 -23.22 8.56 0.73
N ASN A 81 -21.98 8.25 1.10
CA ASN A 81 -21.31 8.83 2.26
C ASN A 81 -21.07 10.35 2.10
N ALA A 82 -20.92 10.82 0.86
CA ALA A 82 -20.82 12.24 0.54
C ALA A 82 -22.18 12.96 0.52
N MET A 83 -23.30 12.23 0.48
CA MET A 83 -24.61 12.87 0.57
C MET A 83 -24.81 13.45 1.97
N PRO A 84 -25.36 14.67 2.08
CA PRO A 84 -25.71 15.21 3.38
C PRO A 84 -26.77 14.28 4.01
N LEU A 85 -26.59 13.94 5.29
CA LEU A 85 -27.68 13.39 6.09
C LEU A 85 -28.83 14.40 5.97
N GLY A 86 -29.87 14.04 5.22
CA GLY A 86 -31.04 14.91 5.04
C GLY A 86 -31.69 15.24 6.38
N ASN A 87 -32.82 15.94 6.36
CA ASN A 87 -33.63 16.18 7.57
C ASN A 87 -34.30 14.90 8.10
N LEU A 88 -33.53 13.84 8.33
CA LEU A 88 -33.96 12.65 9.05
C LEU A 88 -33.72 12.92 10.53
N LEU A 89 -34.81 13.35 11.16
CA LEU A 89 -35.04 13.58 12.59
C LEU A 89 -34.75 14.99 13.10
N ASN A 90 -35.75 15.51 13.81
CA ASN A 90 -35.82 16.77 14.53
C ASN A 90 -34.80 16.85 15.69
N GLU A 91 -33.51 16.85 15.40
CA GLU A 91 -32.49 17.34 16.30
C GLU A 91 -31.59 18.27 15.51
N HIS A 92 -31.81 19.57 15.65
CA HIS A 92 -30.98 20.60 15.04
C HIS A 92 -29.50 20.38 15.36
N PRO A 93 -28.63 19.97 14.41
CA PRO A 93 -27.23 20.34 14.53
C PRO A 93 -27.16 21.82 14.16
N SER A 94 -26.55 22.62 15.03
CA SER A 94 -26.33 24.06 14.82
C SER A 94 -25.94 24.37 13.36
N LYS A 95 -26.74 25.23 12.70
CA LYS A 95 -26.59 25.72 11.32
C LYS A 95 -25.22 26.33 11.00
N ASN A 96 -24.34 26.50 12.00
CA ASN A 96 -23.00 27.06 11.84
C ASN A 96 -21.89 26.01 11.59
N LYS A 97 -22.17 24.70 11.70
CA LYS A 97 -21.15 23.65 11.43
C LYS A 97 -21.11 23.17 9.97
N SER A 98 -22.25 23.16 9.28
CA SER A 98 -22.35 22.64 7.90
C SER A 98 -21.56 23.48 6.86
N LYS A 99 -21.46 24.81 7.04
CA LYS A 99 -20.67 25.66 6.12
C LYS A 99 -19.15 25.61 6.34
N ARG A 100 -18.66 25.15 7.50
CA ARG A 100 -17.21 25.01 7.78
C ARG A 100 -16.66 23.62 7.45
N GLN A 101 -17.51 22.59 7.44
CA GLN A 101 -17.13 21.24 7.03
C GLN A 101 -16.93 21.09 5.51
N ALA A 102 -17.50 21.98 4.70
CA ALA A 102 -17.37 21.93 3.25
C ALA A 102 -16.04 22.51 2.70
N SER A 103 -15.20 23.16 3.51
CA SER A 103 -14.03 23.90 3.00
C SER A 103 -12.66 23.47 3.55
N THR A 104 -12.60 22.45 4.42
CA THR A 104 -11.32 21.97 4.96
C THR A 104 -11.32 20.46 4.87
N THR A 105 -10.45 19.91 4.03
CA THR A 105 -10.18 18.47 3.98
C THR A 105 -9.78 18.02 5.39
N LEU A 106 -10.60 17.18 6.01
CA LEU A 106 -10.29 16.60 7.32
C LEU A 106 -9.50 15.32 7.08
N HIS A 107 -8.38 15.17 7.79
CA HIS A 107 -7.68 13.91 7.89
C HIS A 107 -8.39 13.08 8.97
N SER A 108 -8.92 11.93 8.60
CA SER A 108 -9.48 10.95 9.53
C SER A 108 -8.69 9.65 9.43
N ASP A 109 -8.18 9.17 10.56
CA ASP A 109 -7.45 7.90 10.66
C ASP A 109 -7.88 7.16 11.94
N ILE A 110 -7.72 5.84 11.94
CA ILE A 110 -7.94 4.99 13.11
C ILE A 110 -6.62 4.31 13.43
N VAL A 111 -5.97 4.78 14.49
CA VAL A 111 -4.72 4.18 14.97
C VAL A 111 -5.07 2.90 15.72
N ARG A 112 -4.62 1.77 15.18
CA ARG A 112 -4.86 0.45 15.75
C ARG A 112 -3.54 -0.21 16.12
N PHE A 113 -3.50 -0.88 17.27
CA PHE A 113 -2.38 -1.73 17.68
C PHE A 113 -2.91 -3.12 18.04
N TYR A 114 -2.35 -4.15 17.41
CA TYR A 114 -2.58 -5.52 17.82
C TYR A 114 -1.66 -5.86 18.99
N VAL A 115 -2.24 -6.46 20.02
CA VAL A 115 -1.58 -6.89 21.24
C VAL A 115 -1.51 -8.41 21.21
N VAL A 116 -0.30 -8.96 21.29
CA VAL A 116 -0.04 -10.40 21.23
C VAL A 116 0.95 -10.77 22.32
N HIS A 117 0.72 -11.87 23.05
CA HIS A 117 1.74 -12.37 23.97
C HIS A 117 2.89 -13.02 23.19
N LYS A 118 4.17 -12.81 23.59
CA LYS A 118 5.34 -13.42 22.90
C LYS A 118 5.24 -14.95 22.77
N ASN A 119 4.66 -15.59 23.78
CA ASN A 119 4.44 -17.05 23.80
C ASN A 119 3.05 -17.47 23.30
N TYR A 120 2.25 -16.58 22.71
CA TYR A 120 0.87 -16.83 22.28
C TYR A 120 -0.08 -17.34 23.40
N GLU A 121 0.19 -16.92 24.63
CA GLU A 121 -0.62 -17.21 25.81
C GLU A 121 -1.94 -16.41 25.81
N ASN A 122 -2.82 -16.73 26.75
CA ASN A 122 -4.09 -16.04 26.91
C ASN A 122 -3.88 -14.61 27.44
N LEU A 123 -4.44 -13.63 26.73
CA LEU A 123 -4.37 -12.21 27.14
C LEU A 123 -5.53 -11.79 28.04
N LEU A 124 -6.60 -12.60 28.13
CA LEU A 124 -7.77 -12.31 28.97
C LEU A 124 -7.52 -12.72 30.43
N GLU A 125 -6.50 -12.11 31.01
CA GLU A 125 -6.15 -12.21 32.43
C GLU A 125 -6.23 -10.83 33.07
N SER A 126 -6.81 -10.75 34.27
CA SER A 126 -7.00 -9.47 34.99
C SER A 126 -5.69 -8.68 35.10
N GLY A 127 -4.59 -9.33 35.49
CA GLY A 127 -3.27 -8.68 35.60
C GLY A 127 -2.77 -8.08 34.28
N THR A 128 -3.05 -8.73 33.15
CA THR A 128 -2.65 -8.28 31.82
C THR A 128 -3.57 -7.16 31.33
N LEU A 129 -4.88 -7.32 31.46
CA LEU A 129 -5.89 -6.33 31.06
C LEU A 129 -5.75 -5.01 31.81
N GLY A 130 -5.49 -5.06 33.13
CA GLY A 130 -5.24 -3.88 33.94
C GLY A 130 -3.98 -3.12 33.50
N LYS A 131 -2.89 -3.84 33.19
CA LYS A 131 -1.66 -3.24 32.64
C LYS A 131 -1.89 -2.61 31.27
N LEU A 132 -2.59 -3.30 30.37
CA LEU A 132 -2.92 -2.80 29.03
C LEU A 132 -3.74 -1.51 29.10
N TYR A 133 -4.73 -1.45 30.01
CA TYR A 133 -5.49 -0.23 30.23
C TYR A 133 -4.60 0.90 30.79
N GLY A 134 -3.66 0.59 31.69
CA GLY A 134 -2.63 1.54 32.15
C GLY A 134 -1.82 2.14 31.01
N TYR A 135 -1.22 1.28 30.18
CA TYR A 135 -0.44 1.71 29.00
C TYR A 135 -1.26 2.54 28.01
N SER A 136 -2.55 2.17 27.83
CA SER A 136 -3.45 2.92 26.94
C SER A 136 -3.76 4.35 27.43
N ASN A 137 -3.56 4.64 28.72
CA ASN A 137 -3.65 6.01 29.25
C ASN A 137 -2.30 6.73 29.21
N GLU A 138 -1.19 6.00 29.44
CA GLU A 138 0.17 6.56 29.36
C GLU A 138 0.49 7.07 27.95
N ILE A 139 0.03 6.39 26.90
CA ILE A 139 0.28 6.81 25.51
C ILE A 139 -0.32 8.19 25.19
N LEU A 140 -1.39 8.61 25.87
CA LEU A 140 -1.96 9.95 25.70
C LEU A 140 -0.98 11.06 26.12
N GLY A 141 0.00 10.73 26.97
CA GLY A 141 1.07 11.63 27.39
C GLY A 141 2.27 11.69 26.45
N VAL A 142 2.31 10.89 25.37
CA VAL A 142 3.42 10.90 24.40
C VAL A 142 3.42 12.21 23.64
N THR A 143 4.63 12.76 23.45
CA THR A 143 4.88 14.01 22.73
C THR A 143 5.95 13.83 21.67
N ALA A 144 5.79 14.49 20.52
CA ALA A 144 6.81 14.52 19.48
C ALA A 144 7.18 15.96 19.12
N GLN A 145 8.46 16.20 18.83
CA GLN A 145 8.94 17.50 18.37
C GLN A 145 9.08 17.50 16.85
N TYR A 146 8.44 18.47 16.19
CA TYR A 146 8.55 18.67 14.75
C TYR A 146 8.66 20.16 14.43
N LYS A 147 9.70 20.56 13.70
CA LYS A 147 9.98 21.97 13.33
C LYS A 147 9.96 22.94 14.54
N GLY A 148 10.51 22.51 15.67
CA GLY A 148 10.59 23.33 16.90
C GLY A 148 9.26 23.49 17.65
N LYS A 149 8.19 22.80 17.23
CA LYS A 149 6.92 22.71 17.96
C LYS A 149 6.75 21.34 18.58
N THR A 150 6.23 21.30 19.81
CA THR A 150 5.87 20.05 20.48
C THR A 150 4.41 19.72 20.21
N TYR A 151 4.17 18.54 19.66
CA TYR A 151 2.85 18.01 19.38
C TYR A 151 2.49 16.94 20.42
N HIS A 152 1.36 17.16 21.08
CA HIS A 152 0.68 16.22 21.97
C HIS A 152 -0.41 15.42 21.23
N PHE A 153 -0.87 14.33 21.84
CA PHE A 153 -2.01 13.54 21.35
C PHE A 153 -3.26 14.40 21.10
N GLU A 154 -3.46 15.44 21.92
CA GLU A 154 -4.56 16.41 21.85
C GLU A 154 -4.64 17.22 20.55
N HIS A 155 -3.58 17.26 19.76
CA HIS A 155 -3.62 17.94 18.47
C HIS A 155 -4.13 17.06 17.32
N PHE A 156 -4.14 15.74 17.51
CA PHE A 156 -4.48 14.78 16.46
C PHE A 156 -5.79 14.03 16.73
N CYS A 157 -6.18 13.82 17.98
CA CYS A 157 -7.34 13.00 18.31
C CYS A 157 -8.68 13.64 17.89
N LYS A 158 -9.66 12.77 17.63
CA LYS A 158 -11.05 13.19 17.47
C LYS A 158 -11.64 13.63 18.81
N LYS A 159 -12.12 14.86 18.88
CA LYS A 159 -12.72 15.45 20.08
C LYS A 159 -14.25 15.43 20.00
N GLU A 160 -14.89 15.03 21.08
CA GLU A 160 -16.34 15.15 21.21
C GLU A 160 -16.76 16.63 21.28
N PRO A 161 -17.97 17.00 20.84
CA PRO A 161 -18.38 18.39 20.65
C PRO A 161 -18.30 19.30 21.89
N ASN A 162 -18.08 18.74 23.09
CA ASN A 162 -17.99 19.45 24.36
C ASN A 162 -16.70 19.14 25.16
N GLU A 163 -15.76 18.35 24.61
CA GLU A 163 -14.53 17.96 25.30
C GLU A 163 -13.30 18.59 24.61
N HIS A 164 -12.45 19.26 25.41
CA HIS A 164 -11.20 19.84 24.89
C HIS A 164 -10.03 18.86 24.87
N ARG A 165 -10.13 17.78 25.65
CA ARG A 165 -9.11 16.73 25.79
C ARG A 165 -9.54 15.47 25.06
N CYS A 166 -8.56 14.68 24.63
CA CYS A 166 -8.83 13.35 24.10
C CYS A 166 -9.27 12.42 25.22
N ASN A 167 -10.24 11.56 24.92
CA ASN A 167 -10.64 10.49 25.81
C ASN A 167 -10.15 9.14 25.29
N ASN A 168 -10.04 8.17 26.22
CA ASN A 168 -9.67 6.80 25.93
C ASN A 168 -10.91 5.88 25.89
N ASN A 169 -12.05 6.42 25.43
CA ASN A 169 -13.35 5.75 25.56
C ASN A 169 -13.39 4.40 24.83
N LEU A 170 -12.66 4.28 23.71
CA LEU A 170 -12.60 3.05 22.94
C LEU A 170 -11.90 1.89 23.67
N ASN A 171 -11.02 2.16 24.64
CA ASN A 171 -10.29 1.12 25.38
C ASN A 171 -10.85 0.90 26.80
N VAL A 172 -11.93 1.60 27.19
CA VAL A 172 -12.58 1.44 28.51
C VAL A 172 -13.09 0.02 28.74
N TRP A 173 -13.40 -0.73 27.68
CA TRP A 173 -13.80 -2.14 27.80
C TRP A 173 -12.72 -3.00 28.47
N LEU A 174 -11.42 -2.67 28.36
CA LEU A 174 -10.33 -3.39 29.04
C LEU A 174 -10.47 -3.31 30.56
N LYS A 175 -10.84 -2.12 31.07
CA LYS A 175 -11.09 -1.91 32.50
C LYS A 175 -12.29 -2.74 32.98
N HIS A 176 -13.33 -2.86 32.15
CA HIS A 176 -14.47 -3.71 32.48
C HIS A 176 -14.12 -5.20 32.41
N ALA A 177 -13.35 -5.60 31.40
CA ALA A 177 -12.86 -6.96 31.27
C ALA A 177 -11.96 -7.35 32.45
N ASP A 178 -11.06 -6.48 32.88
CA ASP A 178 -10.23 -6.70 34.08
C ASP A 178 -11.08 -7.07 35.30
N VAL A 179 -12.12 -6.29 35.61
CA VAL A 179 -13.05 -6.58 36.72
C VAL A 179 -13.79 -7.91 36.53
N LEU A 180 -14.13 -8.29 35.29
CA LEU A 180 -14.79 -9.56 35.00
C LEU A 180 -13.89 -10.77 35.19
N PHE A 181 -12.62 -10.67 34.81
CA PHE A 181 -11.65 -11.76 34.91
C PHE A 181 -10.96 -11.84 36.28
N ARG A 182 -11.09 -10.82 37.14
CA ARG A 182 -10.45 -10.79 38.47
C ARG A 182 -11.00 -11.81 39.47
N ASP A 183 -12.32 -11.92 39.56
CA ASP A 183 -12.95 -12.66 40.67
C ASP A 183 -13.41 -14.08 40.26
N GLY A 184 -13.39 -14.42 38.96
CA GLY A 184 -13.79 -15.74 38.40
C GLY A 184 -15.27 -16.13 38.59
N LYS A 185 -15.93 -15.55 39.60
CA LYS A 185 -17.34 -15.75 39.99
C LYS A 185 -18.29 -14.83 39.25
N THR A 186 -17.80 -13.68 38.75
CA THR A 186 -18.55 -12.67 38.00
C THR A 186 -18.88 -13.10 36.57
N LYS A 187 -18.22 -14.14 36.03
CA LYS A 187 -18.54 -14.74 34.72
C LYS A 187 -19.97 -15.28 34.65
N ASN A 188 -20.54 -15.71 35.78
CA ASN A 188 -21.87 -16.28 35.86
C ASN A 188 -22.98 -15.24 36.14
N ASN A 189 -22.66 -13.94 36.16
CA ASN A 189 -23.67 -12.90 36.34
C ASN A 189 -24.43 -12.69 35.01
N PRO A 190 -25.76 -12.89 34.97
CA PRO A 190 -26.53 -12.74 33.73
C PRO A 190 -26.49 -11.32 33.13
N ASN A 191 -26.18 -10.30 33.93
CA ASN A 191 -26.10 -8.90 33.47
C ASN A 191 -24.74 -8.51 32.87
N LEU A 192 -23.74 -9.37 32.98
CA LEU A 192 -22.38 -9.18 32.46
C LEU A 192 -21.91 -10.50 31.83
N GLN A 193 -22.33 -10.73 30.58
CA GLN A 193 -21.94 -11.90 29.81
C GLN A 193 -20.96 -11.50 28.70
N LEU A 194 -19.82 -12.19 28.66
CA LEU A 194 -18.82 -12.06 27.60
C LEU A 194 -19.01 -13.23 26.62
N SER A 195 -19.91 -13.04 25.65
CA SER A 195 -20.12 -13.98 24.55
C SER A 195 -19.42 -13.47 23.29
N TYR A 196 -18.94 -14.37 22.42
CA TYR A 196 -18.44 -13.95 21.12
C TYR A 196 -19.59 -13.97 20.08
N PRO A 197 -19.76 -12.94 19.22
CA PRO A 197 -18.93 -11.74 19.03
C PRO A 197 -19.43 -10.49 19.79
N VAL A 198 -20.42 -10.64 20.67
CA VAL A 198 -21.09 -9.52 21.37
C VAL A 198 -20.97 -9.66 22.89
N MET A 199 -20.43 -8.63 23.52
CA MET A 199 -20.43 -8.48 24.97
C MET A 199 -21.69 -7.74 25.42
N TYR A 200 -22.34 -8.22 26.47
CA TYR A 200 -23.42 -7.49 27.13
C TYR A 200 -22.89 -6.77 28.37
N LEU A 201 -22.85 -5.44 28.28
CA LEU A 201 -22.52 -4.55 29.40
C LEU A 201 -23.82 -3.90 29.89
N PHE A 202 -24.33 -4.32 31.06
CA PHE A 202 -25.56 -3.77 31.64
C PHE A 202 -26.75 -3.82 30.67
N ASN A 203 -26.99 -4.98 30.05
CA ASN A 203 -28.00 -5.21 28.99
C ASN A 203 -27.84 -4.38 27.71
N ARG A 204 -26.71 -3.67 27.52
CA ARG A 204 -26.38 -3.05 26.25
C ARG A 204 -25.40 -3.92 25.48
N PRO A 205 -25.77 -4.41 24.28
CA PRO A 205 -24.83 -5.15 23.44
C PRO A 205 -23.72 -4.20 22.97
N LYS A 206 -22.50 -4.70 23.00
CA LYS A 206 -21.30 -4.06 22.45
C LYS A 206 -20.57 -5.10 21.61
N ASP A 207 -20.35 -4.77 20.34
CA ASP A 207 -19.60 -5.63 19.44
C ASP A 207 -18.13 -5.66 19.85
N ILE A 208 -17.63 -6.87 20.14
CA ILE A 208 -16.23 -7.12 20.50
C ILE A 208 -15.49 -7.91 19.43
N GLY A 209 -16.18 -8.29 18.35
CA GLY A 209 -15.58 -9.01 17.22
C GLY A 209 -14.39 -8.27 16.58
N ASN A 210 -14.42 -6.93 16.60
CA ASN A 210 -13.33 -6.09 16.07
C ASN A 210 -12.20 -5.84 17.07
N VAL A 211 -12.35 -6.33 18.30
CA VAL A 211 -11.50 -5.99 19.46
C VAL A 211 -10.75 -7.21 20.00
N VAL A 212 -11.36 -8.39 19.91
CA VAL A 212 -10.84 -9.63 20.47
C VAL A 212 -10.77 -10.68 19.36
N TYR A 213 -9.57 -11.23 19.14
CA TYR A 213 -9.29 -12.20 18.09
C TYR A 213 -8.62 -13.47 18.65
N GLY A 214 -8.72 -14.58 17.91
CA GLY A 214 -8.20 -15.87 18.34
C GLY A 214 -8.84 -16.35 19.65
N VAL A 215 -10.17 -16.26 19.70
CA VAL A 215 -10.98 -16.48 20.89
C VAL A 215 -11.20 -17.98 21.11
N ASN A 216 -11.00 -18.43 22.34
CA ASN A 216 -11.42 -19.76 22.76
C ASN A 216 -12.77 -19.65 23.48
N VAL A 217 -13.77 -20.34 22.94
CA VAL A 217 -15.15 -20.30 23.44
C VAL A 217 -15.55 -21.64 24.04
N THR A 218 -16.38 -21.61 25.06
CA THR A 218 -16.94 -22.83 25.69
C THR A 218 -18.44 -22.72 25.90
N GLY A 219 -19.12 -23.87 25.89
CA GLY A 219 -20.56 -23.99 26.15
C GLY A 219 -21.45 -23.57 24.96
N GLU A 220 -22.75 -23.77 25.11
CA GLU A 220 -23.74 -23.48 24.06
C GLU A 220 -23.93 -21.99 23.78
N LYS A 221 -23.62 -21.13 24.77
CA LYS A 221 -23.74 -19.67 24.68
C LYS A 221 -22.48 -18.97 24.16
N HIS A 222 -21.47 -19.73 23.72
CA HIS A 222 -20.20 -19.20 23.19
C HIS A 222 -19.52 -18.23 24.16
N GLU A 223 -19.41 -18.64 25.44
CA GLU A 223 -18.75 -17.83 26.47
C GLU A 223 -17.24 -17.81 26.25
N ILE A 224 -16.65 -16.62 26.33
CA ILE A 224 -15.23 -16.42 26.08
C ILE A 224 -14.41 -16.84 27.29
N VAL A 225 -13.56 -17.86 27.10
CA VAL A 225 -12.63 -18.33 28.14
C VAL A 225 -11.29 -17.62 28.03
N GLY A 226 -10.83 -17.39 26.80
CA GLY A 226 -9.55 -16.76 26.53
C GLY A 226 -9.48 -16.16 25.13
N ALA A 227 -8.49 -15.30 24.90
CA ALA A 227 -8.17 -14.75 23.59
C ALA A 227 -6.66 -14.59 23.44
N ARG A 228 -6.17 -14.81 22.22
CA ARG A 228 -4.74 -14.73 21.91
C ARG A 228 -4.30 -13.36 21.43
N VAL A 229 -5.22 -12.58 20.86
CA VAL A 229 -4.92 -11.28 20.27
C VAL A 229 -6.01 -10.29 20.68
N LEU A 230 -5.60 -9.11 21.15
CA LEU A 230 -6.48 -7.99 21.45
C LEU A 230 -6.12 -6.81 20.56
N THR A 231 -7.04 -5.88 20.32
CA THR A 231 -6.71 -4.61 19.67
C THR A 231 -7.00 -3.41 20.54
N LEU A 232 -6.10 -2.43 20.44
CA LEU A 232 -6.24 -1.11 21.03
C LEU A 232 -6.49 -0.10 19.91
N HIS A 233 -7.49 0.76 20.11
CA HIS A 233 -7.94 1.69 19.08
C HIS A 233 -7.98 3.13 19.58
N TRP A 234 -7.59 4.07 18.71
CA TRP A 234 -7.76 5.49 18.91
C TRP A 234 -8.24 6.18 17.62
N LEU A 235 -9.15 7.14 17.77
CA LEU A 235 -9.66 7.92 16.63
C LEU A 235 -8.83 9.20 16.47
N ILE A 236 -8.31 9.40 15.27
CA ILE A 236 -7.54 10.57 14.88
C ILE A 236 -8.37 11.37 13.88
N GLU A 237 -8.56 12.65 14.16
CA GLU A 237 -9.29 13.59 13.30
C GLU A 237 -8.69 14.99 13.44
N PHE A 238 -8.07 15.51 12.37
CA PHE A 238 -7.44 16.84 12.37
C PHE A 238 -7.53 17.49 10.97
N PRO A 239 -7.40 18.82 10.84
CA PRO A 239 -7.41 19.46 9.53
C PRO A 239 -6.19 19.05 8.69
N ALA A 240 -6.42 18.52 7.49
CA ALA A 240 -5.38 18.03 6.58
C ALA A 240 -4.58 19.23 6.03
N THR A 241 -3.52 19.58 6.74
CA THR A 241 -2.53 20.57 6.32
C THR A 241 -1.18 19.85 6.21
N PRO A 242 -0.33 20.21 5.24
CA PRO A 242 0.93 19.50 4.99
C PRO A 242 1.88 19.53 6.20
N GLU A 243 1.80 20.55 7.06
CA GLU A 243 2.58 20.61 8.30
C GLU A 243 2.06 19.60 9.34
N LEU A 244 0.74 19.52 9.54
CA LEU A 244 0.14 18.59 10.51
C LEU A 244 0.25 17.14 10.06
N ASP A 245 0.09 16.86 8.76
CA ASP A 245 0.27 15.51 8.22
C ASP A 245 1.71 15.02 8.44
N ALA A 246 2.71 15.87 8.18
CA ALA A 246 4.11 15.53 8.43
C ALA A 246 4.43 15.40 9.94
N ALA A 247 3.86 16.28 10.77
CA ALA A 247 4.01 16.19 12.22
C ALA A 247 3.37 14.91 12.78
N TYR A 248 2.23 14.49 12.21
CA TYR A 248 1.52 13.26 12.59
C TYR A 248 2.37 12.02 12.29
N LEU A 249 3.06 11.96 11.15
CA LEU A 249 3.98 10.85 10.85
C LEU A 249 5.09 10.71 11.91
N VAL A 250 5.73 11.82 12.30
CA VAL A 250 6.75 11.82 13.36
C VAL A 250 6.13 11.45 14.72
N TYR A 251 4.91 11.90 14.99
CA TYR A 251 4.19 11.54 16.19
C TYR A 251 3.86 10.04 16.25
N ARG A 252 3.51 9.41 15.13
CA ARG A 252 3.30 7.96 15.02
C ARG A 252 4.57 7.18 15.31
N GLU A 253 5.72 7.66 14.84
CA GLU A 253 7.01 7.04 15.15
C GLU A 253 7.29 7.08 16.66
N ALA A 254 7.03 8.23 17.32
CA ALA A 254 7.14 8.34 18.77
C ALA A 254 6.17 7.39 19.52
N MET A 255 4.95 7.19 19.02
CA MET A 255 4.02 6.19 19.57
C MET A 255 4.56 4.76 19.39
N ASN A 256 5.14 4.44 18.23
CA ASN A 256 5.74 3.13 17.98
C ASN A 256 6.93 2.87 18.93
N ASP A 257 7.76 3.87 19.18
CA ASP A 257 8.88 3.75 20.11
C ASP A 257 8.42 3.60 21.57
N PHE A 258 7.34 4.28 21.96
CA PHE A 258 6.67 4.03 23.22
C PHE A 258 6.26 2.55 23.34
N TRP A 259 5.60 1.99 22.33
CA TRP A 259 5.17 0.58 22.36
C TRP A 259 6.34 -0.41 22.35
N LYS A 260 7.43 -0.12 21.63
CA LYS A 260 8.66 -0.94 21.67
C LYS A 260 9.23 -1.00 23.09
N SER A 261 9.25 0.14 23.82
CA SER A 261 9.72 0.15 25.20
C SER A 261 8.82 -0.68 26.13
N LYS A 262 7.49 -0.54 26.00
CA LYS A 262 6.53 -1.35 26.77
C LYS A 262 6.57 -2.84 26.41
N SER A 263 6.87 -3.20 25.16
CA SER A 263 7.05 -4.60 24.76
C SER A 263 8.29 -5.24 25.40
N ALA A 264 9.38 -4.48 25.54
CA ALA A 264 10.57 -4.95 26.23
C ALA A 264 10.31 -5.20 27.73
N GLU A 265 9.48 -4.37 28.38
CA GLU A 265 9.16 -4.47 29.81
C GLU A 265 8.17 -5.61 30.14
N SER A 266 7.15 -5.80 29.31
CA SER A 266 5.96 -6.59 29.67
C SER A 266 5.91 -8.00 29.09
N GLY A 267 6.79 -8.34 28.13
CA GLY A 267 6.72 -9.61 27.41
C GLY A 267 5.55 -9.71 26.42
N ILE A 268 4.84 -8.59 26.19
CA ILE A 268 3.71 -8.47 25.27
C ILE A 268 4.17 -7.67 24.06
N ASP A 269 3.91 -8.20 22.86
CA ASP A 269 4.22 -7.51 21.61
C ASP A 269 3.04 -6.66 21.15
N PHE A 270 3.39 -5.44 20.74
CA PHE A 270 2.47 -4.45 20.21
C PHE A 270 2.81 -4.21 18.75
N ILE A 271 1.90 -4.60 17.86
CA ILE A 271 2.10 -4.52 16.41
C ILE A 271 1.23 -3.37 15.88
N PRO A 272 1.83 -2.28 15.36
CA PRO A 272 1.07 -1.20 14.76
C PRO A 272 0.32 -1.70 13.52
N HIS A 273 -0.93 -1.29 13.39
CA HIS A 273 -1.72 -1.48 12.20
C HIS A 273 -2.14 -0.13 11.64
N ASN A 274 -1.81 0.08 10.37
CA ASN A 274 -2.13 1.29 9.64
C ASN A 274 -2.97 0.89 8.43
N GLU A 275 -4.09 1.57 8.21
CA GLU A 275 -4.89 1.37 6.99
C GLU A 275 -4.07 1.73 5.74
N ARG A 276 -3.09 2.63 5.87
CA ARG A 276 -2.12 2.99 4.83
C ARG A 276 -0.76 2.29 4.93
N ALA A 277 -0.55 1.37 5.88
CA ALA A 277 0.75 0.65 5.96
C ALA A 277 1.04 -0.07 4.66
N MET A 278 0.01 -0.65 4.03
CA MET A 278 0.20 -1.41 2.81
C MET A 278 0.74 -0.53 1.67
N ASP A 279 0.24 0.70 1.52
CA ASP A 279 0.73 1.65 0.51
C ASP A 279 2.19 2.08 0.81
N ASP A 280 2.49 2.36 2.08
CA ASP A 280 3.83 2.75 2.54
C ASP A 280 4.85 1.62 2.36
N GLU A 281 4.48 0.38 2.71
CA GLU A 281 5.30 -0.82 2.52
C GLU A 281 5.50 -1.12 1.02
N MET A 282 4.47 -0.96 0.18
CA MET A 282 4.59 -1.12 -1.26
C MET A 282 5.55 -0.09 -1.86
N ARG A 283 5.48 1.16 -1.40
CA ARG A 283 6.42 2.21 -1.78
C ARG A 283 7.85 1.85 -1.39
N LEU A 284 8.07 1.37 -0.17
CA LEU A 284 9.37 0.95 0.31
C LEU A 284 9.95 -0.20 -0.54
N ILE A 285 9.12 -1.17 -0.92
CA ILE A 285 9.52 -2.27 -1.82
C ILE A 285 9.98 -1.71 -3.18
N ILE A 286 9.25 -0.76 -3.76
CA ILE A 286 9.61 -0.15 -5.05
C ILE A 286 10.93 0.62 -4.93
N GLU A 287 11.07 1.48 -3.92
CA GLU A 287 12.28 2.28 -3.70
C GLU A 287 13.52 1.39 -3.44
N THR A 288 13.33 0.25 -2.76
CA THR A 288 14.40 -0.72 -2.50
C THR A 288 14.72 -1.58 -3.73
N ALA A 289 13.74 -1.89 -4.59
CA ALA A 289 13.90 -2.77 -5.75
C ALA A 289 14.52 -2.07 -6.97
N VAL A 290 14.20 -0.80 -7.21
CA VAL A 290 14.66 -0.04 -8.39
C VAL A 290 16.19 -0.01 -8.54
N PRO A 291 16.99 0.21 -7.47
CA PRO A 291 18.45 0.18 -7.55
C PRO A 291 19.02 -1.14 -8.08
N PHE A 292 18.33 -2.27 -7.88
CA PHE A 292 18.77 -3.57 -8.38
C PHE A 292 18.60 -3.74 -9.90
N ALA A 293 17.86 -2.86 -10.59
CA ALA A 293 17.76 -2.91 -12.05
C ALA A 293 19.10 -2.59 -12.74
N ILE A 294 19.90 -1.69 -12.17
CA ILE A 294 21.19 -1.26 -12.70
C ILE A 294 22.21 -2.42 -12.77
N PRO A 295 22.54 -3.13 -11.67
CA PRO A 295 23.51 -4.21 -11.71
C PRO A 295 23.07 -5.36 -12.62
N VAL A 296 21.77 -5.64 -12.73
CA VAL A 296 21.28 -6.68 -13.65
C VAL A 296 21.43 -6.25 -15.11
N ALA A 297 21.15 -4.98 -15.44
CA ALA A 297 21.40 -4.47 -16.78
C ALA A 297 22.89 -4.55 -17.16
N ILE A 298 23.79 -4.24 -16.22
CA ILE A 298 25.24 -4.39 -16.41
C ILE A 298 25.63 -5.86 -16.60
N GLN A 299 25.07 -6.77 -15.80
CA GLN A 299 25.32 -8.21 -15.92
C GLN A 299 24.86 -8.76 -17.28
N LEU A 300 23.68 -8.35 -17.76
CA LEU A 300 23.18 -8.71 -19.09
C LEU A 300 24.10 -8.16 -20.19
N MET A 301 24.54 -6.90 -20.07
CA MET A 301 25.49 -6.31 -21.01
C MET A 301 26.80 -7.11 -21.07
N LEU A 302 27.35 -7.47 -19.91
CA LEU A 302 28.56 -8.31 -19.83
C LEU A 302 28.33 -9.70 -20.44
N PHE A 303 27.18 -10.32 -20.18
CA PHE A 303 26.82 -11.61 -20.76
C PHE A 303 26.77 -11.57 -22.28
N VAL A 304 26.15 -10.54 -22.87
CA VAL A 304 26.08 -10.37 -24.33
C VAL A 304 27.47 -10.12 -24.93
N VAL A 305 28.30 -9.29 -24.28
CA VAL A 305 29.67 -9.02 -24.74
C VAL A 305 30.53 -10.29 -24.71
N LEU A 306 30.47 -11.05 -23.62
CA LEU A 306 31.23 -12.30 -23.47
C LEU A 306 30.73 -13.40 -24.41
N SER A 307 29.42 -13.51 -24.63
CA SER A 307 28.84 -14.53 -25.52
C SER A 307 29.17 -14.29 -26.99
N ASN A 308 29.34 -13.03 -27.40
CA ASN A 308 29.76 -12.66 -28.75
C ASN A 308 31.29 -12.54 -28.92
N TYR A 309 32.05 -12.82 -27.86
CA TYR A 309 33.51 -12.76 -27.90
C TYR A 309 34.10 -14.00 -28.59
N SER A 310 34.43 -13.87 -29.87
CA SER A 310 35.13 -14.90 -30.64
C SER A 310 36.65 -14.87 -30.37
N THR A 311 37.26 -16.05 -30.13
CA THR A 311 38.68 -16.25 -29.78
C THR A 311 39.66 -15.95 -30.93
N ASP A 312 39.17 -15.86 -32.16
CA ASP A 312 39.99 -15.55 -33.34
C ASP A 312 40.23 -14.03 -33.46
N ARG A 313 41.47 -13.57 -33.25
CA ARG A 313 41.89 -12.14 -33.22
C ARG A 313 41.52 -11.35 -34.47
N THR A 314 41.35 -12.02 -35.62
CA THR A 314 40.97 -11.37 -36.89
C THR A 314 39.46 -11.23 -37.06
N LYS A 315 38.67 -12.12 -36.45
CA LYS A 315 37.22 -12.01 -36.35
C LYS A 315 36.78 -11.21 -35.13
N SER A 316 37.58 -11.14 -34.07
CA SER A 316 37.23 -10.46 -32.83
C SER A 316 37.05 -8.95 -33.03
N ILE A 317 37.89 -8.30 -33.84
CA ILE A 317 37.76 -6.85 -34.14
C ILE A 317 36.50 -6.53 -34.97
N LEU A 318 36.01 -7.49 -35.76
CA LEU A 318 34.79 -7.36 -36.57
C LEU A 318 33.51 -7.87 -35.85
N SER A 319 33.67 -8.74 -34.85
CA SER A 319 32.61 -9.44 -34.11
C SER A 319 32.37 -8.87 -32.71
N SER A 320 33.35 -8.20 -32.12
CA SER A 320 33.17 -7.45 -30.87
C SER A 320 32.48 -6.12 -31.21
N ASN A 321 31.19 -6.18 -31.56
CA ASN A 321 30.32 -5.02 -31.55
C ASN A 321 29.53 -5.05 -30.23
N PRO A 322 30.10 -4.55 -29.10
CA PRO A 322 29.33 -4.32 -27.88
C PRO A 322 28.15 -3.37 -28.12
N GLU A 323 28.18 -2.58 -29.19
CA GLU A 323 27.10 -1.68 -29.62
C GLU A 323 25.77 -2.40 -29.90
N LYS A 324 25.79 -3.63 -30.47
CA LYS A 324 24.55 -4.36 -30.80
C LYS A 324 23.78 -4.85 -29.56
N GLY A 325 24.46 -5.02 -28.42
CA GLY A 325 23.84 -5.40 -27.15
C GLY A 325 23.33 -4.21 -26.32
N MET A 326 23.81 -2.99 -26.59
CA MET A 326 23.33 -1.78 -25.91
C MET A 326 22.00 -1.30 -26.49
N ASP A 327 21.77 -1.47 -27.79
CA ASP A 327 20.56 -1.02 -28.47
C ASP A 327 19.27 -1.71 -27.99
N SER A 328 19.34 -2.99 -27.57
CA SER A 328 18.18 -3.72 -27.05
C SER A 328 17.76 -3.23 -25.65
N VAL A 329 18.71 -2.77 -24.83
CA VAL A 329 18.43 -2.16 -23.51
C VAL A 329 17.81 -0.76 -23.66
N LEU A 330 18.23 0.01 -24.66
CA LEU A 330 17.68 1.32 -25.00
C LEU A 330 16.21 1.26 -25.50
N GLN A 331 15.81 0.16 -26.15
CA GLN A 331 14.41 -0.05 -26.59
C GLN A 331 13.42 -0.21 -25.44
N VAL A 332 13.84 -0.80 -24.32
CA VAL A 332 12.97 -0.98 -23.15
C VAL A 332 12.67 0.37 -22.47
N GLN A 333 13.65 1.27 -22.42
CA GLN A 333 13.47 2.60 -21.82
C GLN A 333 12.59 3.52 -22.68
N THR A 334 12.64 3.39 -24.01
CA THR A 334 11.82 4.19 -24.93
C THR A 334 10.35 3.82 -24.87
N ASN A 335 10.04 2.53 -24.79
CA ASN A 335 8.67 2.06 -24.60
C ASN A 335 8.08 2.54 -23.25
N GLY A 336 8.89 2.57 -22.18
CA GLY A 336 8.46 3.11 -20.89
C GLY A 336 8.10 4.61 -20.93
N GLY A 337 8.87 5.42 -21.66
CA GLY A 337 8.60 6.85 -21.84
C GLY A 337 7.38 7.16 -22.70
N ILE A 338 7.13 6.35 -23.74
CA ILE A 338 5.95 6.51 -24.61
C ILE A 338 4.67 6.15 -23.85
N PHE A 339 4.60 4.95 -23.28
CA PHE A 339 3.36 4.49 -22.63
C PHE A 339 3.11 5.17 -21.28
N GLY A 340 4.14 5.32 -20.44
CA GLY A 340 3.99 5.90 -19.10
C GLY A 340 3.95 7.42 -19.07
N GLY A 341 4.58 8.08 -20.04
CA GLY A 341 4.69 9.53 -20.10
C GLY A 341 3.69 10.19 -21.04
N HIS A 342 3.63 9.74 -22.29
CA HIS A 342 2.85 10.40 -23.34
C HIS A 342 1.40 9.90 -23.44
N PHE A 343 1.14 8.62 -23.17
CA PHE A 343 -0.21 8.06 -23.14
C PHE A 343 -0.86 8.10 -21.76
N GLY A 344 -0.09 8.42 -20.71
CA GLY A 344 -0.60 8.59 -19.35
C GLY A 344 -1.02 7.29 -18.67
N ASP A 345 -0.59 6.14 -19.19
CA ASP A 345 -0.90 4.86 -18.58
C ASP A 345 -0.10 4.71 -17.28
N PRO A 346 -0.75 4.44 -16.13
CA PRO A 346 -0.04 4.23 -14.88
C PRO A 346 0.80 2.96 -14.99
N LEU A 347 2.12 3.13 -15.03
CA LEU A 347 3.04 2.01 -15.20
C LEU A 347 3.26 1.32 -13.85
N ILE A 348 2.83 0.07 -13.80
CA ILE A 348 2.91 -0.78 -12.61
C ILE A 348 4.06 -1.76 -12.82
N MET A 349 4.92 -1.93 -11.80
CA MET A 349 6.04 -2.87 -11.84
C MET A 349 7.03 -2.60 -13.00
N LEU A 350 7.48 -1.35 -13.13
CA LEU A 350 8.51 -0.94 -14.10
C LEU A 350 9.74 -1.89 -14.08
N TYR A 351 10.08 -2.41 -12.90
CA TYR A 351 11.10 -3.43 -12.71
C TYR A 351 10.78 -4.74 -13.44
N ILE A 352 9.66 -5.40 -13.16
CA ILE A 352 9.34 -6.72 -13.77
C ILE A 352 9.21 -6.58 -15.29
N TRP A 353 8.54 -5.52 -15.76
CA TRP A 353 8.37 -5.29 -17.18
C TRP A 353 9.72 -5.04 -17.88
N HIS A 354 10.64 -4.31 -17.26
CA HIS A 354 11.98 -4.12 -17.80
C HIS A 354 12.75 -5.45 -17.89
N PHE A 355 12.63 -6.32 -16.89
CA PHE A 355 13.30 -7.62 -16.89
C PHE A 355 12.71 -8.59 -17.93
N VAL A 356 11.38 -8.69 -18.01
CA VAL A 356 10.70 -9.56 -18.98
C VAL A 356 10.93 -9.07 -20.41
N SER A 357 10.88 -7.75 -20.63
CA SER A 357 11.12 -7.17 -21.96
C SER A 357 12.57 -7.33 -22.39
N CYS A 358 13.54 -7.12 -21.49
CA CYS A 358 14.95 -7.43 -21.79
C CYS A 358 15.17 -8.93 -22.05
N GLY A 359 14.53 -9.81 -21.27
CA GLY A 359 14.70 -11.26 -21.42
C GLY A 359 14.07 -11.85 -22.69
N ASN A 360 12.97 -11.28 -23.17
CA ASN A 360 12.34 -11.69 -24.43
C ASN A 360 12.93 -10.98 -25.66
N GLY A 361 13.56 -9.82 -25.47
CA GLY A 361 14.12 -9.00 -26.54
C GLY A 361 15.58 -9.31 -26.91
N VAL A 362 16.34 -9.91 -25.99
CA VAL A 362 17.68 -10.48 -26.23
C VAL A 362 17.53 -11.92 -26.69
#